data_AF-A0A1B8FX25-F1
#
_entry.id   AF-A0A1B8FX25-F1
#
_cell.length_a   1.000
_cell.length_b   1.000
_cell.length_c   1.000
_cell.angle_alpha   90.00
_cell.angle_beta   90.00
_cell.angle_gamma   90.00
#
_symmetry.space_group_name_H-M   'P 1'
#
loop_
_entity.id
_entity.type
_entity.pdbx_description
1 polymer ?
#
loop_
_entity_poly.entity_id
_entity_poly.type
_entity_poly.pdbx_seq_one_letter_code
_entity_poly.pdbx_strand_id
1 'polypeptide(L)'
;MRPLEHAKGRPTGVIGERHVLDKLLDIDLGSSLVADKDGIWDNDELLGDVDFTGLALHEFVQGDDDVNKAQVTEAPAAAKYEIDKARFEDLHQSIRACNDILNSVELNLTSFQNDLGDVSAEIETLRARSTTLSSRLENRKVVELGLTPVVEEITVSQTIVKTISEGDIDESWIVSLNVVGKWSKALNAKAIEAHNIKSVTDLKPLRDQLVNIAIQRIRDFLVAQIKALRSPNINAQIVQQRHFIRYKDLFSFLWNHHQTLAEEIGQAYMNTMRWYYLNHFTRYERALSKVKIHAIDKHDVLGNDDSPRKSTLLTSSKATGPPHDAFSLGRRNDILTTSNQSALPSHLAEEDTATHYLEFPFRNFNLALIDNICAEYSFLTTFFSPSLSFQTIARYFNYIFSPTFELGHTLTKSLVSETFDSFGLLLCVRLNQKFNFKLQRHKIPVGDSYINGTNMLLWPRFQVIMDLHCESVRKLTANLPTVPPTSKAELAKQSAAPSFMAQRFGQLIQGILELSKETGDDEPVSTSLARLRSALEAFLARVAKSIEGQRKRERFLENSFSLILTIIGDAQGKLATEQISQIQAMMTASQDTK
;
A
#
# COMPACT_ATOMS: atom_id res chain seq x y z
N MET A 1 39.57 -1.64 -24.77
CA MET A 1 39.85 -2.89 -25.52
C MET A 1 38.54 -3.63 -25.77
N ARG A 2 38.38 -4.25 -26.94
CA ARG A 2 37.60 -5.50 -27.17
C ARG A 2 38.60 -6.69 -26.99
N PRO A 3 38.24 -8.00 -27.00
CA PRO A 3 37.06 -8.64 -27.63
C PRO A 3 36.47 -9.90 -26.93
N LEU A 4 35.61 -10.65 -27.66
CA LEU A 4 35.16 -12.07 -27.48
C LEU A 4 34.23 -12.36 -26.26
N GLU A 5 32.98 -12.87 -26.38
CA GLU A 5 32.41 -14.15 -26.91
C GLU A 5 32.23 -15.25 -25.81
N HIS A 6 31.26 -16.17 -25.81
CA HIS A 6 30.14 -16.49 -26.74
C HIS A 6 29.00 -17.34 -26.09
N ALA A 7 27.72 -17.05 -26.42
CA ALA A 7 26.54 -17.98 -26.50
C ALA A 7 26.12 -18.82 -25.24
N LYS A 8 24.99 -19.56 -25.12
CA LYS A 8 23.76 -19.89 -25.91
C LYS A 8 22.53 -19.89 -24.94
N GLY A 9 21.25 -19.81 -25.32
CA GLY A 9 20.62 -19.45 -26.60
C GLY A 9 19.20 -20.06 -26.83
N ARG A 10 18.32 -19.29 -27.51
CA ARG A 10 17.17 -19.71 -28.38
C ARG A 10 15.95 -20.44 -27.74
N PRO A 11 14.77 -20.52 -28.44
CA PRO A 11 14.50 -20.16 -29.85
C PRO A 11 13.42 -19.09 -30.15
N THR A 12 13.63 -18.41 -31.27
CA THR A 12 12.66 -17.67 -32.12
C THR A 12 11.93 -18.66 -33.06
N GLY A 13 10.85 -18.37 -33.78
CA GLY A 13 10.27 -17.11 -34.28
C GLY A 13 10.24 -17.15 -35.83
N VAL A 14 9.11 -16.79 -36.43
CA VAL A 14 8.70 -17.27 -37.78
C VAL A 14 9.26 -16.46 -38.96
N ILE A 15 9.53 -17.16 -40.06
CA ILE A 15 9.84 -16.69 -41.43
C ILE A 15 9.04 -17.62 -42.37
N GLY A 16 8.44 -17.22 -43.50
CA GLY A 16 8.30 -15.90 -44.13
C GLY A 16 7.89 -16.07 -45.60
N GLU A 17 6.63 -15.82 -45.93
CA GLU A 17 5.97 -16.38 -47.15
C GLU A 17 6.41 -15.80 -48.50
N ARG A 18 7.20 -14.71 -48.52
CA ARG A 18 7.70 -14.11 -49.78
C ARG A 18 8.74 -14.96 -50.53
N HIS A 19 9.18 -16.10 -49.98
CA HIS A 19 10.25 -16.91 -50.57
C HIS A 19 9.76 -18.07 -51.48
N VAL A 20 8.46 -18.19 -51.72
CA VAL A 20 7.84 -19.33 -52.45
C VAL A 20 7.58 -19.03 -53.93
N LEU A 21 7.32 -17.77 -54.31
CA LEU A 21 6.95 -17.41 -55.69
C LEU A 21 8.16 -17.28 -56.64
N ASP A 22 9.31 -16.78 -56.14
CA ASP A 22 10.56 -16.66 -56.93
C ASP A 22 11.24 -18.01 -57.25
N LYS A 23 10.54 -19.14 -57.04
CA LYS A 23 10.98 -20.51 -57.40
C LYS A 23 10.06 -21.21 -58.40
N LEU A 24 9.10 -20.50 -58.99
CA LEU A 24 8.13 -21.04 -59.94
C LEU A 24 8.33 -20.53 -61.39
N LEU A 25 9.41 -19.80 -61.66
CA LEU A 25 9.71 -19.17 -62.95
C LEU A 25 11.19 -19.36 -63.35
N ASP A 26 11.69 -20.58 -63.20
CA ASP A 26 13.03 -20.98 -63.67
C ASP A 26 12.91 -22.13 -64.69
N ILE A 27 13.60 -21.99 -65.83
CA ILE A 27 13.71 -22.93 -66.96
C ILE A 27 12.41 -23.18 -67.76
N ASP A 28 12.39 -23.25 -69.10
CA ASP A 28 13.18 -22.64 -70.19
C ASP A 28 12.43 -22.95 -71.51
N LEU A 29 12.55 -22.11 -72.53
CA LEU A 29 12.58 -22.52 -73.95
C LEU A 29 13.06 -21.38 -74.86
N GLY A 30 14.24 -20.84 -74.54
CA GLY A 30 14.98 -19.97 -75.46
C GLY A 30 15.52 -20.74 -76.67
N SER A 31 15.42 -20.13 -77.85
CA SER A 31 16.04 -20.55 -79.12
C SER A 31 15.63 -21.90 -79.73
N SER A 32 14.88 -21.81 -80.84
CA SER A 32 15.46 -22.23 -82.11
C SER A 32 15.18 -21.18 -83.18
N LEU A 33 16.23 -20.66 -83.80
CA LEU A 33 16.16 -19.87 -85.03
C LEU A 33 16.45 -20.80 -86.21
N VAL A 34 15.77 -20.62 -87.34
CA VAL A 34 16.35 -20.47 -88.70
C VAL A 34 15.24 -20.60 -89.77
N ALA A 35 15.43 -19.78 -90.80
CA ALA A 35 14.70 -19.64 -92.07
C ALA A 35 14.08 -20.87 -92.74
N ASP A 36 13.08 -20.63 -93.60
CA ASP A 36 13.38 -20.48 -95.04
C ASP A 36 12.53 -19.34 -95.65
N LYS A 37 12.64 -19.09 -96.95
CA LYS A 37 12.06 -17.92 -97.65
C LYS A 37 10.61 -18.14 -98.07
N ASP A 38 9.85 -17.05 -97.99
CA ASP A 38 8.87 -16.61 -98.98
C ASP A 38 9.13 -15.12 -99.25
N GLY A 39 8.99 -14.57 -100.44
CA GLY A 39 8.55 -15.15 -101.70
C GLY A 39 8.02 -14.02 -102.58
N ILE A 40 8.83 -13.48 -103.49
CA ILE A 40 8.41 -12.38 -104.37
C ILE A 40 7.54 -12.96 -105.47
N TRP A 41 6.25 -12.59 -105.48
CA TRP A 41 5.31 -12.88 -106.56
C TRP A 41 5.12 -11.65 -107.43
N ASP A 42 6.13 -11.33 -108.24
CA ASP A 42 5.90 -10.55 -109.45
C ASP A 42 4.96 -11.34 -110.36
N ASN A 43 3.98 -10.67 -110.96
CA ASN A 43 3.07 -11.23 -111.96
C ASN A 43 2.62 -10.14 -112.96
N ASP A 44 3.55 -9.24 -113.30
CA ASP A 44 3.39 -8.22 -114.34
C ASP A 44 3.86 -8.74 -115.71
N GLU A 45 3.50 -10.00 -116.03
CA GLU A 45 4.00 -10.75 -117.20
C GLU A 45 2.86 -11.36 -118.02
N LEU A 46 1.85 -10.54 -118.38
CA LEU A 46 0.80 -10.96 -119.31
C LEU A 46 0.18 -9.83 -120.15
N LEU A 47 1.01 -8.95 -120.72
CA LEU A 47 0.67 -8.13 -121.89
C LEU A 47 1.95 -7.60 -122.62
N GLY A 48 2.90 -8.50 -122.84
CA GLY A 48 4.28 -8.19 -123.23
C GLY A 48 4.69 -8.48 -124.68
N ASP A 49 3.76 -8.74 -125.61
CA ASP A 49 4.12 -8.85 -127.04
C ASP A 49 2.95 -8.51 -127.99
N VAL A 50 3.06 -7.39 -128.71
CA VAL A 50 2.31 -7.07 -129.94
C VAL A 50 3.28 -6.34 -130.87
N ASP A 51 3.89 -7.09 -131.79
CA ASP A 51 4.85 -6.57 -132.76
C ASP A 51 4.19 -5.59 -133.74
N PHE A 52 4.64 -4.34 -133.71
CA PHE A 52 4.25 -3.28 -134.66
C PHE A 52 5.17 -3.20 -135.90
N THR A 53 6.06 -4.18 -136.10
CA THR A 53 6.83 -4.43 -137.33
C THR A 53 7.69 -3.24 -137.81
N GLY A 54 8.03 -2.32 -136.90
CA GLY A 54 8.93 -1.20 -137.16
C GLY A 54 8.30 0.07 -137.77
N LEU A 55 6.96 0.24 -137.74
CA LEU A 55 6.29 1.45 -138.27
C LEU A 55 5.34 2.10 -137.26
N ALA A 56 5.11 3.42 -137.41
CA ALA A 56 4.45 4.26 -136.41
C ALA A 56 2.96 4.51 -136.68
N LEU A 57 2.15 4.47 -135.62
CA LEU A 57 0.67 4.49 -135.65
C LEU A 57 -0.02 5.75 -136.24
N HIS A 58 0.73 6.72 -136.77
CA HIS A 58 0.17 7.93 -137.38
C HIS A 58 0.76 8.33 -138.74
N GLU A 59 1.66 7.54 -139.33
CA GLU A 59 1.77 7.51 -140.80
C GLU A 59 0.56 6.79 -141.42
N PHE A 60 -0.20 6.05 -140.59
CA PHE A 60 -1.51 5.47 -140.89
C PHE A 60 -2.66 6.50 -141.02
N VAL A 61 -2.39 7.81 -140.95
CA VAL A 61 -3.41 8.88 -140.91
C VAL A 61 -3.76 9.45 -142.30
N GLN A 62 -3.05 9.09 -143.36
CA GLN A 62 -3.29 9.62 -144.72
C GLN A 62 -3.91 8.57 -145.65
N GLY A 63 -5.24 8.55 -145.68
CA GLY A 63 -6.09 7.90 -146.68
C GLY A 63 -7.36 8.74 -146.87
N ASP A 64 -7.50 9.33 -148.05
CA ASP A 64 -8.26 10.58 -148.24
C ASP A 64 -9.81 10.47 -148.24
N ASP A 65 -10.41 11.59 -147.81
CA ASP A 65 -11.62 12.27 -148.31
C ASP A 65 -13.06 11.72 -148.19
N ASP A 66 -13.92 12.68 -147.79
CA ASP A 66 -15.31 12.98 -148.16
C ASP A 66 -16.50 11.99 -147.95
N VAL A 67 -17.37 12.42 -147.01
CA VAL A 67 -18.80 12.75 -147.20
C VAL A 67 -19.81 11.66 -147.69
N ASN A 68 -20.83 11.44 -146.82
CA ASN A 68 -22.20 10.88 -147.06
C ASN A 68 -22.48 9.34 -147.07
N LYS A 69 -23.00 8.87 -145.90
CA LYS A 69 -24.22 8.02 -145.69
C LYS A 69 -24.34 6.54 -146.14
N ALA A 70 -24.77 5.71 -145.15
CA ALA A 70 -25.70 4.54 -145.23
C ALA A 70 -25.16 3.20 -145.85
N GLN A 71 -25.63 1.96 -145.56
CA GLN A 71 -26.54 1.37 -144.53
C GLN A 71 -26.52 -0.20 -144.55
N VAL A 72 -26.91 -0.89 -143.44
CA VAL A 72 -27.64 -2.22 -143.37
C VAL A 72 -26.87 -3.52 -143.77
N THR A 73 -27.10 -4.76 -143.25
CA THR A 73 -27.96 -5.33 -142.15
C THR A 73 -27.11 -5.94 -140.98
N GLU A 74 -27.15 -7.19 -140.43
CA GLU A 74 -27.96 -8.46 -140.49
C GLU A 74 -27.84 -9.30 -139.17
N ALA A 75 -28.61 -10.40 -138.98
CA ALA A 75 -28.57 -11.31 -137.82
C ALA A 75 -29.16 -12.72 -138.12
N PRO A 76 -28.70 -13.86 -137.51
CA PRO A 76 -29.30 -14.30 -136.22
C PRO A 76 -28.40 -15.21 -135.29
N ALA A 77 -28.44 -15.04 -133.96
CA ALA A 77 -27.69 -15.93 -133.03
C ALA A 77 -28.24 -16.12 -131.58
N ALA A 78 -29.29 -15.40 -131.16
CA ALA A 78 -29.55 -15.16 -129.73
C ALA A 78 -29.99 -16.37 -128.86
N ALA A 79 -30.80 -17.28 -129.40
CA ALA A 79 -31.70 -18.14 -128.61
C ALA A 79 -31.03 -19.19 -127.69
N LYS A 80 -29.73 -19.47 -127.84
CA LYS A 80 -29.07 -20.55 -127.07
C LYS A 80 -28.41 -20.09 -125.76
N TYR A 81 -28.15 -18.79 -125.61
CA TYR A 81 -27.49 -18.23 -124.42
C TYR A 81 -28.40 -18.13 -123.19
N GLU A 82 -29.73 -18.07 -123.37
CA GLU A 82 -30.66 -17.83 -122.26
C GLU A 82 -30.82 -19.03 -121.31
N ILE A 83 -30.65 -20.26 -121.79
CA ILE A 83 -30.89 -21.48 -120.99
C ILE A 83 -29.76 -21.73 -119.99
N ASP A 84 -28.50 -21.61 -120.42
CA ASP A 84 -27.36 -21.85 -119.53
C ASP A 84 -27.22 -20.72 -118.49
N LYS A 85 -27.61 -19.48 -118.85
CA LYS A 85 -27.69 -18.34 -117.92
C LYS A 85 -28.54 -18.67 -116.68
N ALA A 86 -29.73 -19.24 -116.87
CA ALA A 86 -30.64 -19.56 -115.77
C ALA A 86 -30.05 -20.58 -114.76
N ARG A 87 -29.23 -21.53 -115.21
CA ARG A 87 -28.56 -22.50 -114.31
C ARG A 87 -27.46 -21.87 -113.47
N PHE A 88 -26.70 -20.93 -114.04
CA PHE A 88 -25.71 -20.18 -113.27
C PHE A 88 -26.37 -19.19 -112.30
N GLU A 89 -27.53 -18.64 -112.64
CA GLU A 89 -28.33 -17.81 -111.72
C GLU A 89 -28.85 -18.60 -110.52
N ASP A 90 -29.37 -19.83 -110.71
CA ASP A 90 -29.80 -20.72 -109.62
C ASP A 90 -28.63 -21.14 -108.70
N LEU A 91 -27.47 -21.47 -109.27
CA LEU A 91 -26.27 -21.80 -108.49
C LEU A 91 -25.76 -20.59 -107.70
N HIS A 92 -25.77 -19.39 -108.30
CA HIS A 92 -25.41 -18.15 -107.62
C HIS A 92 -26.38 -17.81 -106.48
N GLN A 93 -27.67 -18.09 -106.67
CA GLN A 93 -28.70 -17.92 -105.63
C GLN A 93 -28.48 -18.87 -104.45
N SER A 94 -28.11 -20.13 -104.70
CA SER A 94 -27.74 -21.12 -103.67
C SER A 94 -26.46 -20.71 -102.92
N ILE A 95 -25.42 -20.28 -103.63
CA ILE A 95 -24.17 -19.80 -103.03
C ILE A 95 -24.44 -18.57 -102.16
N ARG A 96 -25.26 -17.61 -102.62
CA ARG A 96 -25.70 -16.48 -101.78
C ARG A 96 -26.42 -16.95 -100.52
N ALA A 97 -27.40 -17.85 -100.62
CA ALA A 97 -28.13 -18.35 -99.44
C ALA A 97 -27.20 -19.02 -98.40
N CYS A 98 -26.21 -19.81 -98.85
CA CYS A 98 -25.19 -20.36 -97.96
C CYS A 98 -24.30 -19.25 -97.34
N ASN A 99 -23.94 -18.24 -98.12
CA ASN A 99 -23.13 -17.11 -97.64
C ASN A 99 -23.91 -16.22 -96.65
N ASP A 100 -25.21 -16.03 -96.85
CA ASP A 100 -26.10 -15.30 -95.94
C ASP A 100 -26.29 -16.07 -94.61
N ILE A 101 -26.36 -17.39 -94.66
CA ILE A 101 -26.32 -18.25 -93.45
C ILE A 101 -24.95 -18.14 -92.76
N LEU A 102 -23.84 -18.19 -93.50
CA LEU A 102 -22.50 -18.04 -92.93
C LEU A 102 -22.34 -16.67 -92.25
N ASN A 103 -22.70 -15.59 -92.94
CA ASN A 103 -22.76 -14.22 -92.42
C ASN A 103 -23.61 -14.15 -91.14
N SER A 104 -24.72 -14.89 -91.06
CA SER A 104 -25.56 -14.93 -89.85
C SER A 104 -24.88 -15.65 -88.68
N VAL A 105 -24.14 -16.73 -88.93
CA VAL A 105 -23.38 -17.45 -87.89
C VAL A 105 -22.18 -16.62 -87.44
N GLU A 106 -21.50 -15.96 -88.37
CA GLU A 106 -20.42 -15.01 -88.08
C GLU A 106 -20.95 -13.85 -87.22
N LEU A 107 -22.03 -13.18 -87.61
CA LEU A 107 -22.66 -12.12 -86.81
C LEU A 107 -23.03 -12.57 -85.39
N ASN A 108 -23.60 -13.77 -85.23
CA ASN A 108 -23.94 -14.30 -83.92
C ASN A 108 -22.69 -14.62 -83.08
N LEU A 109 -21.64 -15.20 -83.67
CA LEU A 109 -20.39 -15.49 -82.96
C LEU A 109 -19.62 -14.21 -82.61
N THR A 110 -19.59 -13.20 -83.48
CA THR A 110 -19.05 -11.87 -83.20
C THR A 110 -19.86 -11.16 -82.11
N SER A 111 -21.19 -11.29 -82.11
CA SER A 111 -22.02 -10.79 -80.99
C SER A 111 -21.63 -11.46 -79.68
N PHE A 112 -21.64 -12.79 -79.62
CA PHE A 112 -21.25 -13.51 -78.40
C PHE A 112 -19.81 -13.22 -77.95
N GLN A 113 -18.88 -12.96 -78.87
CA GLN A 113 -17.51 -12.55 -78.56
C GLN A 113 -17.48 -11.13 -77.95
N ASN A 114 -18.27 -10.20 -78.49
CA ASN A 114 -18.42 -8.85 -77.94
C ASN A 114 -19.11 -8.90 -76.56
N ASP A 115 -20.21 -9.63 -76.42
CA ASP A 115 -20.96 -9.81 -75.17
C ASP A 115 -20.06 -10.41 -74.08
N LEU A 116 -19.24 -11.42 -74.43
CA LEU A 116 -18.26 -12.00 -73.49
C LEU A 116 -17.13 -11.02 -73.16
N GLY A 117 -16.72 -10.17 -74.12
CA GLY A 117 -15.77 -9.08 -73.92
C GLY A 117 -16.29 -8.02 -72.94
N ASP A 118 -17.53 -7.57 -73.14
CA ASP A 118 -18.21 -6.58 -72.29
C ASP A 118 -18.45 -7.13 -70.87
N VAL A 119 -18.90 -8.38 -70.72
CA VAL A 119 -19.05 -9.04 -69.42
C VAL A 119 -17.69 -9.24 -68.74
N SER A 120 -16.64 -9.58 -69.49
CA SER A 120 -15.28 -9.70 -68.94
C SER A 120 -14.73 -8.34 -68.47
N ALA A 121 -14.99 -7.28 -69.25
CA ALA A 121 -14.66 -5.91 -68.88
C ALA A 121 -15.44 -5.46 -67.64
N GLU A 122 -16.76 -5.74 -67.56
CA GLU A 122 -17.56 -5.42 -66.37
C GLU A 122 -17.03 -6.17 -65.14
N ILE A 123 -16.76 -7.48 -65.23
CA ILE A 123 -16.19 -8.27 -64.14
C ILE A 123 -14.84 -7.70 -63.68
N GLU A 124 -13.98 -7.27 -64.60
CA GLU A 124 -12.68 -6.70 -64.22
C GLU A 124 -12.81 -5.29 -63.63
N THR A 125 -13.73 -4.45 -64.13
CA THR A 125 -14.04 -3.16 -63.45
C THR A 125 -14.65 -3.39 -62.07
N LEU A 126 -15.47 -4.43 -61.88
CA LEU A 126 -16.05 -4.81 -60.59
C LEU A 126 -14.97 -5.31 -59.62
N ARG A 127 -14.00 -6.11 -60.10
CA ARG A 127 -12.82 -6.54 -59.34
C ARG A 127 -11.95 -5.35 -58.95
N ALA A 128 -11.57 -4.50 -59.89
CA ALA A 128 -10.79 -3.28 -59.63
C ALA A 128 -11.49 -2.34 -58.65
N ARG A 129 -12.82 -2.22 -58.73
CA ARG A 129 -13.65 -1.47 -57.77
C ARG A 129 -13.67 -2.14 -56.40
N SER A 130 -13.76 -3.46 -56.33
CA SER A 130 -13.77 -4.24 -55.09
C SER A 130 -12.42 -4.19 -54.35
N THR A 131 -11.30 -4.33 -55.06
CA THR A 131 -9.95 -4.19 -54.48
C THR A 131 -9.69 -2.75 -54.02
N THR A 132 -10.13 -1.76 -54.81
CA THR A 132 -10.08 -0.34 -54.44
C THR A 132 -10.91 -0.05 -53.17
N LEU A 133 -12.12 -0.59 -53.05
CA LEU A 133 -12.96 -0.46 -51.86
C LEU A 133 -12.34 -1.16 -50.64
N SER A 134 -11.77 -2.35 -50.84
CA SER A 134 -11.08 -3.11 -49.78
C SER A 134 -9.86 -2.35 -49.25
N SER A 135 -9.03 -1.78 -50.14
CA SER A 135 -7.91 -0.91 -49.76
C SER A 135 -8.38 0.33 -49.00
N ARG A 136 -9.46 1.00 -49.46
CA ARG A 136 -10.05 2.15 -48.76
C ARG A 136 -10.61 1.78 -47.39
N LEU A 137 -11.15 0.58 -47.23
CA LEU A 137 -11.68 0.07 -45.96
C LEU A 137 -10.54 -0.23 -44.97
N GLU A 138 -9.47 -0.87 -45.42
CA GLU A 138 -8.31 -1.17 -44.56
C GLU A 138 -7.56 0.10 -44.16
N ASN A 139 -7.35 1.04 -45.09
CA ASN A 139 -6.80 2.36 -44.78
C ASN A 139 -7.65 3.12 -43.75
N ARG A 140 -8.99 2.95 -43.77
CA ARG A 140 -9.89 3.52 -42.75
C ARG A 140 -9.73 2.85 -41.39
N LYS A 141 -9.66 1.52 -41.32
CA LYS A 141 -9.40 0.80 -40.05
C LYS A 141 -8.07 1.21 -39.42
N VAL A 142 -7.01 1.35 -40.20
CA VAL A 142 -5.69 1.77 -39.68
C VAL A 142 -5.77 3.19 -39.09
N VAL A 143 -6.50 4.10 -39.73
CA VAL A 143 -6.77 5.45 -39.21
C VAL A 143 -7.68 5.43 -37.98
N GLU A 144 -8.71 4.58 -37.96
CA GLU A 144 -9.63 4.39 -36.83
C GLU A 144 -8.88 3.87 -35.59
N LEU A 145 -8.06 2.83 -35.75
CA LEU A 145 -7.20 2.27 -34.69
C LEU A 145 -6.19 3.30 -34.14
N GLY A 146 -5.73 4.25 -34.97
CA GLY A 146 -4.87 5.35 -34.54
C GLY A 146 -5.61 6.50 -33.86
N LEU A 147 -6.83 6.83 -34.29
CA LEU A 147 -7.59 7.98 -33.79
C LEU A 147 -8.46 7.66 -32.57
N THR A 148 -9.04 6.45 -32.48
CA THR A 148 -9.96 6.09 -31.39
C THR A 148 -9.33 6.23 -30.00
N PRO A 149 -8.11 5.71 -29.72
CA PRO A 149 -7.44 5.93 -28.43
C PRO A 149 -7.18 7.42 -28.17
N VAL A 150 -6.85 8.20 -29.22
CA VAL A 150 -6.58 9.63 -29.08
C VAL A 150 -7.84 10.41 -28.70
N VAL A 151 -9.00 10.03 -29.24
CA VAL A 151 -10.32 10.62 -28.95
C VAL A 151 -10.83 10.18 -27.58
N GLU A 152 -10.72 8.89 -27.23
CA GLU A 152 -11.14 8.35 -25.93
C GLU A 152 -10.38 9.00 -24.77
N GLU A 153 -9.07 9.23 -24.90
CA GLU A 153 -8.26 9.91 -23.87
C GLU A 153 -8.55 11.42 -23.74
N ILE A 154 -9.16 12.04 -24.76
CA ILE A 154 -9.47 13.49 -24.80
C ILE A 154 -10.93 13.78 -24.44
N THR A 155 -11.84 12.80 -24.56
CA THR A 155 -13.28 12.98 -24.32
C THR A 155 -13.70 12.57 -22.90
N VAL A 156 -14.78 13.19 -22.41
CA VAL A 156 -15.46 12.82 -21.15
C VAL A 156 -16.96 12.83 -21.39
N SER A 157 -17.67 11.83 -20.87
CA SER A 157 -19.13 11.75 -20.97
C SER A 157 -19.80 12.90 -20.19
N GLN A 158 -20.80 13.53 -20.81
CA GLN A 158 -21.60 14.60 -20.21
C GLN A 158 -22.27 14.17 -18.88
N THR A 159 -22.52 12.87 -18.69
CA THR A 159 -23.03 12.32 -17.42
C THR A 159 -22.02 12.52 -16.29
N ILE A 160 -20.74 12.27 -16.53
CA ILE A 160 -19.65 12.43 -15.53
C ILE A 160 -19.52 13.90 -15.14
N VAL A 161 -19.59 14.81 -16.12
CA VAL A 161 -19.59 16.26 -15.90
C VAL A 161 -20.74 16.66 -14.96
N LYS A 162 -21.96 16.17 -15.21
CA LYS A 162 -23.14 16.43 -14.36
C LYS A 162 -23.01 15.84 -12.96
N THR A 163 -22.50 14.62 -12.81
CA THR A 163 -22.26 14.03 -11.48
C THR A 163 -21.29 14.89 -10.66
N ILE A 164 -20.22 15.38 -11.27
CA ILE A 164 -19.24 16.24 -10.59
C ILE A 164 -19.80 17.64 -10.27
N SER A 165 -20.60 18.25 -11.15
CA SER A 165 -21.17 19.58 -10.90
C SER A 165 -22.38 19.59 -9.97
N GLU A 166 -23.32 18.65 -10.15
CA GLU A 166 -24.65 18.66 -9.53
C GLU A 166 -24.87 17.50 -8.55
N GLY A 167 -24.45 16.27 -8.89
CA GLY A 167 -24.75 15.05 -8.12
C GLY A 167 -24.06 14.99 -6.74
N ASP A 168 -24.68 14.31 -5.77
CA ASP A 168 -24.14 14.19 -4.40
C ASP A 168 -22.83 13.39 -4.32
N ILE A 169 -22.07 13.60 -3.23
CA ILE A 169 -20.77 12.94 -3.00
C ILE A 169 -21.01 11.53 -2.43
N ASP A 170 -21.25 10.59 -3.33
CA ASP A 170 -21.40 9.16 -3.07
C ASP A 170 -20.23 8.34 -3.67
N GLU A 171 -20.37 7.01 -3.76
CA GLU A 171 -19.35 6.17 -4.40
C GLU A 171 -19.33 6.32 -5.93
N SER A 172 -20.46 6.61 -6.59
CA SER A 172 -20.49 6.92 -8.02
C SER A 172 -19.75 8.23 -8.35
N TRP A 173 -19.79 9.19 -7.43
CA TRP A 173 -19.04 10.44 -7.48
C TRP A 173 -17.53 10.22 -7.38
N ILE A 174 -17.07 9.31 -6.50
CA ILE A 174 -15.64 8.92 -6.43
C ILE A 174 -15.18 8.29 -7.75
N VAL A 175 -15.97 7.37 -8.33
CA VAL A 175 -15.65 6.76 -9.62
C VAL A 175 -15.58 7.83 -10.73
N SER A 176 -16.54 8.76 -10.74
CA SER A 176 -16.58 9.90 -11.67
C SER A 176 -15.35 10.80 -11.51
N LEU A 177 -14.94 11.11 -10.28
CA LEU A 177 -13.76 11.92 -9.96
C LEU A 177 -12.48 11.23 -10.45
N ASN A 178 -12.36 9.93 -10.25
CA ASN A 178 -11.19 9.15 -10.69
C ASN A 178 -11.08 9.09 -12.22
N VAL A 179 -12.19 9.17 -12.97
CA VAL A 179 -12.16 9.37 -14.43
C VAL A 179 -11.71 10.78 -14.79
N VAL A 180 -12.28 11.82 -14.16
CA VAL A 180 -11.87 13.23 -14.40
C VAL A 180 -10.40 13.47 -14.06
N GLY A 181 -9.87 12.84 -13.00
CA GLY A 181 -8.45 12.92 -12.63
C GLY A 181 -7.52 12.24 -13.64
N LYS A 182 -7.93 11.11 -14.22
CA LYS A 182 -7.20 10.46 -15.32
C LYS A 182 -7.21 11.32 -16.58
N TRP A 183 -8.39 11.79 -17.00
CA TRP A 183 -8.56 12.68 -18.16
C TRP A 183 -7.76 13.98 -18.02
N SER A 184 -7.83 14.63 -16.85
CA SER A 184 -7.08 15.85 -16.56
C SER A 184 -5.56 15.65 -16.66
N LYS A 185 -5.06 14.46 -16.27
CA LYS A 185 -3.64 14.08 -16.46
C LYS A 185 -3.31 13.78 -17.93
N ALA A 186 -4.14 13.03 -18.64
CA ALA A 186 -3.95 12.73 -20.07
C ALA A 186 -3.97 14.01 -20.95
N LEU A 187 -4.91 14.93 -20.70
CA LEU A 187 -5.00 16.21 -21.41
C LEU A 187 -3.79 17.11 -21.12
N ASN A 188 -3.23 17.07 -19.90
CA ASN A 188 -1.99 17.78 -19.59
C ASN A 188 -0.76 17.15 -20.28
N ALA A 189 -0.65 15.81 -20.31
CA ALA A 189 0.42 15.13 -21.04
C ALA A 189 0.41 15.49 -22.54
N LYS A 190 -0.76 15.38 -23.19
CA LYS A 190 -0.91 15.75 -24.60
C LYS A 190 -0.71 17.24 -24.89
N ALA A 191 -0.99 18.13 -23.93
CA ALA A 191 -0.67 19.56 -24.05
C ALA A 191 0.85 19.84 -24.02
N ILE A 192 1.65 18.93 -23.46
CA ILE A 192 3.12 19.01 -23.44
C ILE A 192 3.71 18.31 -24.68
N GLU A 193 3.23 17.11 -25.02
CA GLU A 193 3.74 16.31 -26.14
C GLU A 193 3.34 16.86 -27.52
N ALA A 194 2.10 17.34 -27.65
CA ALA A 194 1.50 17.70 -28.92
C ALA A 194 1.14 19.19 -28.99
N HIS A 195 2.17 20.03 -29.13
CA HIS A 195 2.14 21.50 -29.18
C HIS A 195 1.17 22.18 -30.20
N ASN A 196 0.35 21.42 -30.95
CA ASN A 196 -0.50 21.96 -32.02
C ASN A 196 -1.92 21.34 -32.12
N ILE A 197 -2.38 20.54 -31.14
CA ILE A 197 -3.76 20.01 -31.16
C ILE A 197 -4.74 21.07 -30.64
N LYS A 198 -5.47 21.73 -31.55
CA LYS A 198 -6.43 22.80 -31.22
C LYS A 198 -7.45 22.39 -30.15
N SER A 199 -8.05 21.21 -30.27
CA SER A 199 -9.04 20.71 -29.30
C SER A 199 -8.48 20.53 -27.88
N VAL A 200 -7.17 20.28 -27.71
CA VAL A 200 -6.53 20.24 -26.39
C VAL A 200 -6.45 21.65 -25.78
N THR A 201 -6.20 22.67 -26.60
CA THR A 201 -6.26 24.08 -26.20
C THR A 201 -7.68 24.50 -25.85
N ASP A 202 -8.67 24.12 -26.65
CA ASP A 202 -10.09 24.49 -26.46
C ASP A 202 -10.72 23.79 -25.24
N LEU A 203 -10.32 22.55 -24.94
CA LEU A 203 -10.78 21.79 -23.77
C LEU A 203 -10.07 22.18 -22.47
N LYS A 204 -8.89 22.83 -22.53
CA LYS A 204 -8.13 23.27 -21.35
C LYS A 204 -8.95 24.13 -20.37
N PRO A 205 -9.63 25.24 -20.77
CA PRO A 205 -10.46 26.02 -19.85
C PRO A 205 -11.64 25.23 -19.28
N LEU A 206 -12.26 24.34 -20.07
CA LEU A 206 -13.38 23.50 -19.61
C LEU A 206 -12.93 22.47 -18.57
N ARG A 207 -11.75 21.86 -18.77
CA ARG A 207 -11.08 21.04 -17.76
C ARG A 207 -10.82 21.83 -16.47
N ASP A 208 -10.23 23.01 -16.59
CA ASP A 208 -9.86 23.81 -15.42
C ASP A 208 -11.10 24.28 -14.63
N GLN A 209 -12.20 24.60 -15.30
CA GLN A 209 -13.50 24.82 -14.67
C GLN A 209 -14.01 23.57 -13.93
N LEU A 210 -14.02 22.39 -14.58
CA LEU A 210 -14.51 21.15 -13.96
C LEU A 210 -13.66 20.72 -12.76
N VAL A 211 -12.34 20.86 -12.86
CA VAL A 211 -11.39 20.59 -11.76
C VAL A 211 -11.59 21.57 -10.61
N ASN A 212 -11.79 22.86 -10.88
CA ASN A 212 -12.07 23.86 -9.84
C ASN A 212 -13.41 23.59 -9.11
N ILE A 213 -14.45 23.19 -9.84
CA ILE A 213 -15.73 22.76 -9.24
C ILE A 213 -15.54 21.53 -8.35
N ALA A 214 -14.80 20.51 -8.82
CA ALA A 214 -14.47 19.33 -8.02
C ALA A 214 -13.69 19.70 -6.74
N ILE A 215 -12.66 20.56 -6.85
CA ILE A 215 -11.88 21.06 -5.71
C ILE A 215 -12.78 21.77 -4.69
N GLN A 216 -13.69 22.64 -5.14
CA GLN A 216 -14.61 23.36 -4.26
C GLN A 216 -15.51 22.39 -3.49
N ARG A 217 -16.12 21.41 -4.17
CA ARG A 217 -17.02 20.43 -3.52
C ARG A 217 -16.28 19.48 -2.58
N ILE A 218 -15.05 19.07 -2.93
CA ILE A 218 -14.15 18.31 -2.05
C ILE A 218 -13.81 19.10 -0.79
N ARG A 219 -13.42 20.38 -0.93
CA ARG A 219 -13.13 21.29 0.19
C ARG A 219 -14.33 21.37 1.14
N ASP A 220 -15.51 21.68 0.60
CA ASP A 220 -16.70 21.93 1.41
C ASP A 220 -17.17 20.66 2.13
N PHE A 221 -17.05 19.49 1.50
CA PHE A 221 -17.24 18.19 2.14
C PHE A 221 -16.22 17.91 3.26
N LEU A 222 -14.92 17.98 2.98
CA LEU A 222 -13.88 17.68 3.97
C LEU A 222 -13.93 18.65 5.16
N VAL A 223 -14.21 19.93 4.92
CA VAL A 223 -14.43 20.93 5.98
C VAL A 223 -15.69 20.62 6.80
N ALA A 224 -16.76 20.10 6.20
CA ALA A 224 -17.93 19.64 6.95
C ALA A 224 -17.60 18.42 7.84
N GLN A 225 -16.84 17.44 7.34
CA GLN A 225 -16.42 16.28 8.14
C GLN A 225 -15.46 16.67 9.28
N ILE A 226 -14.53 17.60 9.04
CA ILE A 226 -13.65 18.15 10.09
C ILE A 226 -14.46 18.93 11.15
N LYS A 227 -15.55 19.62 10.76
CA LYS A 227 -16.48 20.23 11.73
C LYS A 227 -17.25 19.18 12.53
N ALA A 228 -17.66 18.07 11.92
CA ALA A 228 -18.37 16.99 12.62
C ALA A 228 -17.53 16.37 13.76
N LEU A 229 -16.20 16.23 13.56
CA LEU A 229 -15.25 15.77 14.59
C LEU A 229 -15.18 16.66 15.85
N ARG A 230 -15.76 17.86 15.83
CA ARG A 230 -15.83 18.77 16.99
C ARG A 230 -17.11 18.66 17.81
N SER A 231 -18.12 17.94 17.31
CA SER A 231 -19.41 17.83 17.99
C SER A 231 -19.33 16.88 19.19
N PRO A 232 -20.02 17.19 20.32
CA PRO A 232 -19.92 16.40 21.54
C PRO A 232 -20.48 14.99 21.36
N ASN A 233 -19.93 14.04 22.11
CA ASN A 233 -20.34 12.63 22.17
C ASN A 233 -20.16 11.82 20.87
N ILE A 234 -19.56 12.39 19.81
CA ILE A 234 -19.17 11.62 18.63
C ILE A 234 -17.81 10.94 18.84
N ASN A 235 -17.76 9.62 18.63
CA ASN A 235 -16.51 8.89 18.52
C ASN A 235 -15.84 9.21 17.17
N ALA A 236 -14.70 9.91 17.21
CA ALA A 236 -13.93 10.30 16.03
C ALA A 236 -13.59 9.12 15.10
N GLN A 237 -13.33 7.93 15.65
CA GLN A 237 -12.97 6.74 14.88
C GLN A 237 -14.10 6.29 13.92
N ILE A 238 -15.36 6.49 14.32
CA ILE A 238 -16.52 6.16 13.47
C ILE A 238 -16.61 7.13 12.29
N VAL A 239 -16.34 8.42 12.52
CA VAL A 239 -16.33 9.44 11.47
C VAL A 239 -15.15 9.24 10.51
N GLN A 240 -13.96 8.97 11.06
CA GLN A 240 -12.77 8.62 10.29
C GLN A 240 -13.04 7.44 9.35
N GLN A 241 -13.59 6.33 9.85
CA GLN A 241 -13.89 5.15 9.03
C GLN A 241 -14.96 5.44 7.96
N ARG A 242 -16.09 6.05 8.35
CA ARG A 242 -17.27 6.21 7.46
C ARG A 242 -17.12 7.33 6.43
N HIS A 243 -16.45 8.44 6.79
CA HIS A 243 -16.46 9.68 6.00
C HIS A 243 -15.08 10.11 5.50
N PHE A 244 -13.98 9.64 6.10
CA PHE A 244 -12.63 9.91 5.59
C PHE A 244 -12.04 8.71 4.85
N ILE A 245 -11.94 7.52 5.45
CA ILE A 245 -11.35 6.33 4.80
C ILE A 245 -12.11 5.92 3.53
N ARG A 246 -13.46 5.86 3.60
CA ARG A 246 -14.32 5.55 2.43
C ARG A 246 -14.15 6.54 1.27
N TYR A 247 -13.74 7.77 1.58
CA TYR A 247 -13.60 8.88 0.63
C TYR A 247 -12.13 9.39 0.53
N LYS A 248 -11.14 8.53 0.80
CA LYS A 248 -9.71 8.89 0.78
C LYS A 248 -9.22 9.44 -0.57
N ASP A 249 -9.84 8.99 -1.66
CA ASP A 249 -9.52 9.40 -3.03
C ASP A 249 -9.79 10.90 -3.25
N LEU A 250 -10.70 11.51 -2.47
CA LEU A 250 -10.94 12.96 -2.50
C LEU A 250 -9.67 13.76 -2.12
N PHE A 251 -8.97 13.33 -1.07
CA PHE A 251 -7.72 13.97 -0.65
C PHE A 251 -6.59 13.68 -1.64
N SER A 252 -6.54 12.47 -2.19
CA SER A 252 -5.59 12.12 -3.25
C SER A 252 -5.77 13.00 -4.49
N PHE A 253 -7.00 13.24 -4.94
CA PHE A 253 -7.30 14.17 -6.05
C PHE A 253 -6.89 15.60 -5.71
N LEU A 254 -7.31 16.11 -4.53
CA LEU A 254 -7.01 17.47 -4.09
C LEU A 254 -5.50 17.73 -4.04
N TRP A 255 -4.71 16.80 -3.50
CA TRP A 255 -3.25 16.88 -3.45
C TRP A 255 -2.62 16.97 -4.85
N ASN A 256 -3.13 16.21 -5.81
CA ASN A 256 -2.62 16.20 -7.19
C ASN A 256 -2.94 17.48 -7.98
N HIS A 257 -4.02 18.20 -7.64
CA HIS A 257 -4.49 19.35 -8.41
C HIS A 257 -4.28 20.71 -7.72
N HIS A 258 -4.26 20.77 -6.38
CA HIS A 258 -4.15 22.03 -5.63
C HIS A 258 -3.55 21.81 -4.22
N GLN A 259 -2.24 21.56 -4.17
CA GLN A 259 -1.50 21.14 -2.96
C GLN A 259 -1.70 22.06 -1.74
N THR A 260 -1.69 23.39 -1.89
CA THR A 260 -1.78 24.32 -0.73
C THR A 260 -3.08 24.14 0.05
N LEU A 261 -4.22 24.04 -0.62
CA LEU A 261 -5.51 23.75 0.00
C LEU A 261 -5.57 22.34 0.62
N ALA A 262 -4.82 21.37 0.09
CA ALA A 262 -4.68 20.06 0.72
C ALA A 262 -3.88 20.13 2.02
N GLU A 263 -2.83 20.95 2.06
CA GLU A 263 -2.04 21.24 3.28
C GLU A 263 -2.88 22.00 4.32
N GLU A 264 -3.66 23.01 3.92
CA GLU A 264 -4.59 23.74 4.79
C GLU A 264 -5.66 22.82 5.41
N ILE A 265 -6.26 21.92 4.61
CA ILE A 265 -7.25 20.95 5.12
C ILE A 265 -6.57 19.92 6.03
N GLY A 266 -5.36 19.46 5.70
CA GLY A 266 -4.55 18.61 6.56
C GLY A 266 -4.25 19.27 7.91
N GLN A 267 -3.85 20.55 7.91
CA GLN A 267 -3.61 21.32 9.12
C GLN A 267 -4.91 21.55 9.92
N ALA A 268 -6.04 21.82 9.25
CA ALA A 268 -7.34 21.95 9.90
C ALA A 268 -7.81 20.66 10.57
N TYR A 269 -7.53 19.50 9.96
CA TYR A 269 -7.72 18.17 10.58
C TYR A 269 -6.79 18.01 11.79
N MET A 270 -5.48 18.22 11.64
CA MET A 270 -4.48 18.09 12.72
C MET A 270 -4.82 18.96 13.93
N ASN A 271 -5.17 20.23 13.72
CA ASN A 271 -5.57 21.15 14.79
C ASN A 271 -6.84 20.67 15.51
N THR A 272 -7.77 20.06 14.77
CA THR A 272 -9.02 19.52 15.32
C THR A 272 -8.76 18.26 16.15
N MET A 273 -7.93 17.33 15.67
CA MET A 273 -7.57 16.12 16.43
C MET A 273 -6.68 16.42 17.65
N ARG A 274 -5.75 17.38 17.54
CA ARG A 274 -4.93 17.86 18.67
C ARG A 274 -5.83 18.41 19.79
N TRP A 275 -6.86 19.19 19.44
CA TRP A 275 -7.87 19.64 20.40
C TRP A 275 -8.75 18.50 20.94
N TYR A 276 -9.22 17.60 20.06
CA TYR A 276 -10.08 16.47 20.43
C TYR A 276 -9.39 15.57 21.47
N TYR A 277 -8.17 15.11 21.20
CA TYR A 277 -7.46 14.23 22.13
C TYR A 277 -7.10 14.95 23.43
N LEU A 278 -6.57 16.17 23.37
CA LEU A 278 -6.24 16.94 24.58
C LEU A 278 -7.47 17.16 25.47
N ASN A 279 -8.62 17.56 24.91
CA ASN A 279 -9.86 17.75 25.67
C ASN A 279 -10.38 16.43 26.29
N HIS A 280 -10.35 15.32 25.56
CA HIS A 280 -10.81 14.03 26.08
C HIS A 280 -9.87 13.46 27.15
N PHE A 281 -8.54 13.47 26.93
CA PHE A 281 -7.58 12.99 27.92
C PHE A 281 -7.47 13.91 29.15
N THR A 282 -7.70 15.23 29.02
CA THR A 282 -7.82 16.14 30.17
C THR A 282 -9.06 15.83 31.03
N ARG A 283 -10.18 15.45 30.42
CA ARG A 283 -11.36 14.98 31.17
C ARG A 283 -11.10 13.65 31.85
N TYR A 284 -10.43 12.73 31.14
CA TYR A 284 -10.17 11.39 31.64
C TYR A 284 -9.15 11.38 32.79
N GLU A 285 -8.10 12.19 32.71
CA GLU A 285 -7.17 12.42 33.83
C GLU A 285 -7.90 12.94 35.08
N ARG A 286 -8.79 13.93 34.93
CA ARG A 286 -9.63 14.47 36.02
C ARG A 286 -10.65 13.50 36.59
N ALA A 287 -11.02 12.45 35.85
CA ALA A 287 -11.82 11.34 36.36
C ALA A 287 -10.93 10.36 37.13
N LEU A 288 -9.77 9.98 36.57
CA LEU A 288 -8.83 9.06 37.20
C LEU A 288 -8.18 9.63 38.47
N SER A 289 -8.00 10.95 38.59
CA SER A 289 -7.50 11.60 39.81
C SER A 289 -8.56 11.73 40.93
N LYS A 290 -9.82 11.33 40.70
CA LYS A 290 -10.83 11.10 41.74
C LYS A 290 -10.74 9.70 42.37
N VAL A 291 -10.13 8.74 41.69
CA VAL A 291 -10.01 7.36 42.16
C VAL A 291 -9.14 7.33 43.43
N LYS A 292 -9.60 6.65 44.47
CA LYS A 292 -8.89 6.59 45.76
C LYS A 292 -7.68 5.67 45.65
N ILE A 293 -6.51 6.17 46.00
CA ILE A 293 -5.25 5.41 45.97
C ILE A 293 -4.80 5.10 47.40
N HIS A 294 -4.31 3.88 47.64
CA HIS A 294 -3.62 3.52 48.88
C HIS A 294 -2.35 4.38 49.06
N ALA A 295 -2.31 5.19 50.11
CA ALA A 295 -1.11 5.92 50.50
C ALA A 295 -0.13 4.97 51.21
N ILE A 296 1.05 4.77 50.60
CA ILE A 296 2.18 4.03 51.17
C ILE A 296 3.28 5.06 51.46
N ASP A 297 3.64 5.19 52.73
CA ASP A 297 4.42 6.29 53.30
C ASP A 297 5.90 5.92 53.49
N LYS A 298 6.75 6.92 53.74
CA LYS A 298 8.18 6.79 54.02
C LYS A 298 8.50 5.89 55.22
N HIS A 299 7.50 5.61 56.06
CA HIS A 299 7.61 4.69 57.20
C HIS A 299 7.43 3.22 56.82
N ASP A 300 6.90 2.91 55.64
CA ASP A 300 6.64 1.55 55.14
C ASP A 300 7.91 0.94 54.51
N VAL A 301 9.03 1.09 55.21
CA VAL A 301 10.36 0.62 54.81
C VAL A 301 10.82 -0.51 55.73
N LEU A 302 11.51 -1.50 55.16
CA LEU A 302 11.96 -2.72 55.86
C LEU A 302 12.54 -2.46 57.26
N GLY A 303 13.40 -1.45 57.39
CA GLY A 303 14.11 -1.05 58.61
C GLY A 303 13.28 -0.42 59.74
N ASN A 304 11.98 -0.21 59.58
CA ASN A 304 11.09 0.37 60.61
C ASN A 304 10.50 -0.76 61.49
N ASP A 305 10.69 -0.68 62.81
CA ASP A 305 10.30 -1.74 63.76
C ASP A 305 8.78 -1.75 64.04
N ASP A 306 8.19 -2.95 64.06
CA ASP A 306 6.74 -3.19 64.20
C ASP A 306 6.26 -3.23 65.65
N SER A 307 7.02 -2.61 66.56
CA SER A 307 6.57 -2.36 67.92
C SER A 307 5.27 -1.56 67.86
N PRO A 308 4.12 -2.09 68.36
CA PRO A 308 2.81 -1.50 68.13
C PRO A 308 2.78 -0.11 68.76
N ARG A 309 2.82 0.92 67.91
CA ARG A 309 3.03 2.32 68.30
C ARG A 309 1.98 2.72 69.33
N LYS A 310 2.38 2.80 70.61
CA LYS A 310 1.56 3.41 71.66
C LYS A 310 1.17 4.80 71.17
N SER A 311 -0.14 5.03 71.00
CA SER A 311 -0.63 6.17 70.24
C SER A 311 -0.43 7.48 71.01
N THR A 312 0.70 8.14 70.76
CA THR A 312 0.94 9.52 71.19
C THR A 312 0.07 10.46 70.35
N LEU A 313 -1.12 10.76 70.85
CA LEU A 313 -2.12 11.62 70.21
C LEU A 313 -1.60 13.07 70.03
N LEU A 314 -0.98 13.41 68.88
CA LEU A 314 -0.83 14.82 68.41
C LEU A 314 -0.31 15.04 66.96
N THR A 315 -0.61 14.17 65.99
CA THR A 315 -0.49 14.52 64.55
C THR A 315 -1.74 14.10 63.75
N SER A 316 -2.23 14.99 62.89
CA SER A 316 -3.57 14.94 62.30
C SER A 316 -3.56 14.54 60.82
N SER A 317 -3.26 13.27 60.53
CA SER A 317 -3.42 12.68 59.19
C SER A 317 -3.61 11.17 59.26
N LYS A 318 -4.80 10.70 59.67
CA LYS A 318 -5.18 9.29 59.47
C LYS A 318 -5.27 9.01 57.98
N ALA A 319 -4.43 8.12 57.45
CA ALA A 319 -4.61 7.56 56.12
C ALA A 319 -5.96 6.82 56.06
N THR A 320 -6.91 7.32 55.27
CA THR A 320 -8.27 6.77 55.17
C THR A 320 -8.35 5.66 54.13
N GLY A 321 -7.88 4.46 54.51
CA GLY A 321 -7.98 3.26 53.69
C GLY A 321 -7.97 1.97 54.53
N PRO A 322 -8.30 0.82 53.94
CA PRO A 322 -8.08 -0.48 54.57
C PRO A 322 -6.60 -0.69 54.91
N PRO A 323 -6.26 -1.41 56.00
CA PRO A 323 -4.88 -1.77 56.29
C PRO A 323 -4.31 -2.64 55.16
N HIS A 324 -3.10 -2.30 54.69
CA HIS A 324 -2.43 -2.95 53.58
C HIS A 324 -1.02 -3.40 53.99
N ASP A 325 -0.60 -4.60 53.56
CA ASP A 325 0.77 -5.08 53.74
C ASP A 325 1.64 -4.60 52.57
N ALA A 326 2.43 -3.55 52.80
CA ALA A 326 3.34 -2.97 51.81
C ALA A 326 4.38 -3.96 51.26
N PHE A 327 4.65 -5.09 51.93
CA PHE A 327 5.66 -6.07 51.54
C PHE A 327 5.09 -7.30 50.81
N SER A 328 3.77 -7.43 50.70
CA SER A 328 3.11 -8.55 49.97
C SER A 328 2.53 -8.09 48.63
N LEU A 329 2.94 -8.75 47.53
CA LEU A 329 2.41 -8.46 46.19
C LEU A 329 0.93 -8.84 46.03
N GLY A 330 0.49 -9.93 46.67
CA GLY A 330 -0.90 -10.39 46.68
C GLY A 330 -1.54 -10.47 45.29
N ARG A 331 -2.79 -9.98 45.17
CA ARG A 331 -3.53 -9.92 43.89
C ARG A 331 -3.12 -8.76 42.97
N ARG A 332 -2.12 -7.94 43.34
CA ARG A 332 -1.71 -6.80 42.49
C ARG A 332 -1.13 -7.25 41.15
N ASN A 333 -0.55 -8.45 41.09
CA ASN A 333 -0.08 -9.08 39.85
C ASN A 333 -1.21 -9.34 38.84
N ASP A 334 -2.47 -9.48 39.29
CA ASP A 334 -3.63 -9.72 38.43
C ASP A 334 -3.80 -8.61 37.38
N ILE A 335 -3.29 -7.40 37.64
CA ILE A 335 -3.31 -6.28 36.69
C ILE A 335 -2.49 -6.53 35.42
N LEU A 336 -1.48 -7.41 35.49
CA LEU A 336 -0.61 -7.80 34.38
C LEU A 336 -1.11 -9.03 33.62
N THR A 337 -1.92 -9.88 34.26
CA THR A 337 -2.41 -11.16 33.72
C THR A 337 -3.87 -11.09 33.24
N THR A 338 -4.67 -10.16 33.77
CA THR A 338 -6.09 -10.02 33.44
C THR A 338 -6.29 -9.63 31.98
N SER A 339 -6.98 -10.51 31.23
CA SER A 339 -7.21 -10.41 29.79
C SER A 339 -8.21 -9.31 29.34
N ASN A 340 -8.68 -8.45 30.26
CA ASN A 340 -9.55 -7.33 29.94
C ASN A 340 -8.76 -6.22 29.23
N GLN A 341 -8.72 -6.28 27.89
CA GLN A 341 -7.92 -5.38 27.04
C GLN A 341 -8.48 -3.95 26.93
N SER A 342 -9.65 -3.67 27.50
CA SER A 342 -10.22 -2.32 27.56
C SER A 342 -9.69 -1.51 28.75
N ALA A 343 -9.66 -0.19 28.57
CA ALA A 343 -9.49 0.78 29.64
C ALA A 343 -10.85 1.16 30.25
N LEU A 344 -10.86 1.53 31.54
CA LEU A 344 -12.06 1.95 32.26
C LEU A 344 -12.67 3.24 31.64
N PRO A 345 -13.95 3.27 31.24
CA PRO A 345 -14.62 4.49 30.77
C PRO A 345 -14.65 5.61 31.82
N SER A 346 -14.56 6.86 31.36
CA SER A 346 -14.45 8.02 32.24
C SER A 346 -15.60 8.20 33.23
N HIS A 347 -16.81 7.69 32.96
CA HIS A 347 -17.94 7.77 33.89
C HIS A 347 -17.81 6.74 35.02
N LEU A 348 -17.48 5.49 34.70
CA LEU A 348 -17.22 4.44 35.70
C LEU A 348 -16.02 4.79 36.59
N ALA A 349 -15.05 5.55 36.08
CA ALA A 349 -13.93 6.07 36.88
C ALA A 349 -14.33 7.13 37.93
N GLU A 350 -15.45 7.85 37.75
CA GLU A 350 -15.97 8.80 38.75
C GLU A 350 -16.93 8.15 39.75
N GLU A 351 -17.58 7.05 39.35
CA GLU A 351 -18.49 6.26 40.20
C GLU A 351 -17.75 5.21 41.06
N ASP A 352 -16.46 4.94 40.77
CA ASP A 352 -15.68 3.95 41.51
C ASP A 352 -15.42 4.42 42.95
N THR A 353 -15.99 3.70 43.91
CA THR A 353 -15.86 4.00 45.34
C THR A 353 -14.75 3.21 46.03
N ALA A 354 -14.16 2.23 45.35
CA ALA A 354 -13.11 1.37 45.88
C ALA A 354 -11.78 2.11 46.06
N THR A 355 -10.88 1.52 46.85
CA THR A 355 -9.49 1.97 46.99
C THR A 355 -8.60 1.05 46.17
N HIS A 356 -7.77 1.66 45.31
CA HIS A 356 -6.86 0.97 44.39
C HIS A 356 -5.41 1.34 44.68
N TYR A 357 -4.48 0.77 43.91
CA TYR A 357 -3.07 1.12 43.94
C TYR A 357 -2.70 1.99 42.72
N LEU A 358 -1.53 2.61 42.74
CA LEU A 358 -1.11 3.61 41.74
C LEU A 358 -1.02 3.06 40.30
N GLU A 359 -0.80 1.76 40.14
CA GLU A 359 -0.81 1.07 38.84
C GLU A 359 -2.19 1.04 38.16
N PHE A 360 -3.29 1.22 38.90
CA PHE A 360 -4.65 1.23 38.36
C PHE A 360 -4.97 2.46 37.49
N PRO A 361 -4.84 3.72 37.98
CA PRO A 361 -5.00 4.89 37.13
C PRO A 361 -3.91 4.95 36.04
N PHE A 362 -2.67 4.55 36.35
CA PHE A 362 -1.59 4.46 35.37
C PHE A 362 -1.94 3.52 34.20
N ARG A 363 -2.41 2.30 34.49
CA ARG A 363 -2.87 1.34 33.46
C ARG A 363 -3.97 1.94 32.61
N ASN A 364 -5.03 2.44 33.25
CA ASN A 364 -6.24 2.85 32.53
C ASN A 364 -5.96 4.04 31.61
N PHE A 365 -5.21 5.05 32.08
CA PHE A 365 -4.77 6.15 31.23
C PHE A 365 -3.91 5.68 30.05
N ASN A 366 -2.84 4.93 30.33
CA ASN A 366 -1.86 4.55 29.30
C ASN A 366 -2.42 3.53 28.29
N LEU A 367 -3.27 2.60 28.71
CA LEU A 367 -3.96 1.67 27.82
C LEU A 367 -4.86 2.42 26.83
N ALA A 368 -5.71 3.32 27.33
CA ALA A 368 -6.54 4.17 26.48
C ALA A 368 -5.71 5.03 25.51
N LEU A 369 -4.60 5.59 25.97
CA LEU A 369 -3.69 6.37 25.13
C LEU A 369 -3.08 5.51 24.02
N ILE A 370 -2.56 4.32 24.34
CA ILE A 370 -1.94 3.40 23.38
C ILE A 370 -2.96 2.91 22.33
N ASP A 371 -4.19 2.60 22.70
CA ASP A 371 -5.23 2.25 21.74
C ASP A 371 -5.60 3.40 20.79
N ASN A 372 -5.62 4.65 21.28
CA ASN A 372 -5.85 5.82 20.44
C ASN A 372 -4.63 6.17 19.55
N ILE A 373 -3.40 5.95 20.02
CA ILE A 373 -2.16 6.01 19.21
C ILE A 373 -2.27 5.03 18.04
N CYS A 374 -2.67 3.78 18.30
CA CYS A 374 -2.85 2.75 17.28
C CYS A 374 -3.92 3.14 16.26
N ALA A 375 -5.10 3.58 16.71
CA ALA A 375 -6.19 3.98 15.84
C ALA A 375 -5.81 5.16 14.93
N GLU A 376 -5.26 6.24 15.49
CA GLU A 376 -4.93 7.45 14.72
C GLU A 376 -3.77 7.22 13.77
N TYR A 377 -2.70 6.52 14.18
CA TYR A 377 -1.58 6.26 13.25
C TYR A 377 -2.03 5.36 12.09
N SER A 378 -2.88 4.36 12.35
CA SER A 378 -3.50 3.54 11.29
C SER A 378 -4.42 4.37 10.39
N PHE A 379 -5.19 5.32 10.93
CA PHE A 379 -6.01 6.24 10.13
C PHE A 379 -5.14 7.14 9.24
N LEU A 380 -4.17 7.85 9.83
CA LEU A 380 -3.32 8.80 9.11
C LEU A 380 -2.56 8.11 7.97
N THR A 381 -1.99 6.93 8.22
CA THR A 381 -1.29 6.14 7.18
C THR A 381 -2.21 5.58 6.10
N THR A 382 -3.50 5.37 6.39
CA THR A 382 -4.50 4.91 5.41
C THR A 382 -5.08 6.05 4.56
N PHE A 383 -5.24 7.24 5.13
CA PHE A 383 -5.89 8.38 4.48
C PHE A 383 -4.91 9.30 3.73
N PHE A 384 -3.73 9.58 4.30
CA PHE A 384 -2.76 10.50 3.69
C PHE A 384 -1.77 9.81 2.74
N SER A 385 -1.69 8.48 2.71
CA SER A 385 -0.87 7.72 1.75
C SER A 385 -1.67 7.42 0.47
N PRO A 386 -1.11 7.57 -0.75
CA PRO A 386 0.30 7.83 -1.05
C PRO A 386 0.70 9.31 -1.17
N SER A 387 -0.23 10.26 -0.99
CA SER A 387 0.03 11.71 -1.17
C SER A 387 1.14 12.26 -0.28
N LEU A 388 1.24 11.79 0.96
CA LEU A 388 2.26 12.17 1.93
C LEU A 388 3.21 11.01 2.24
N SER A 389 4.49 11.35 2.46
CA SER A 389 5.48 10.37 2.94
C SER A 389 5.16 9.93 4.39
N PHE A 390 5.56 8.70 4.74
CA PHE A 390 5.46 8.20 6.12
C PHE A 390 6.20 9.09 7.13
N GLN A 391 7.28 9.77 6.72
CA GLN A 391 7.99 10.76 7.56
C GLN A 391 7.13 12.00 7.83
N THR A 392 6.42 12.51 6.81
CA THR A 392 5.45 13.61 6.97
C THR A 392 4.30 13.21 7.89
N ILE A 393 3.77 12.00 7.70
CA ILE A 393 2.68 11.43 8.50
C ILE A 393 3.11 11.25 9.97
N ALA A 394 4.34 10.80 10.22
CA ALA A 394 4.89 10.73 11.58
C ALA A 394 5.03 12.11 12.23
N ARG A 395 5.40 13.16 11.48
CA ARG A 395 5.41 14.55 11.98
C ARG A 395 3.99 15.07 12.29
N TYR A 396 3.02 14.76 11.45
CA TYR A 396 1.60 15.12 11.67
C TYR A 396 1.06 14.45 12.94
N PHE A 397 1.32 13.15 13.11
CA PHE A 397 0.96 12.40 14.31
C PHE A 397 1.58 13.01 15.58
N ASN A 398 2.88 13.29 15.57
CA ASN A 398 3.57 13.89 16.72
C ASN A 398 3.01 15.28 17.06
N TYR A 399 2.62 16.07 16.07
CA TYR A 399 1.93 17.35 16.29
C TYR A 399 0.54 17.16 16.95
N ILE A 400 -0.21 16.13 16.57
CA ILE A 400 -1.51 15.81 17.18
C ILE A 400 -1.35 15.36 18.63
N PHE A 401 -0.43 14.42 18.91
CA PHE A 401 -0.34 13.77 20.22
C PHE A 401 0.57 14.46 21.24
N SER A 402 1.50 15.33 20.84
CA SER A 402 2.47 15.98 21.76
C SER A 402 1.86 16.52 23.07
N PRO A 403 0.73 17.26 23.09
CA PRO A 403 0.11 17.73 24.35
C PRO A 403 -0.49 16.59 25.19
N THR A 404 -0.96 15.53 24.55
CA THR A 404 -1.54 14.35 25.21
C THR A 404 -0.43 13.50 25.83
N PHE A 405 0.73 13.44 25.19
CA PHE A 405 1.94 12.79 25.73
C PHE A 405 2.47 13.55 26.96
N GLU A 406 2.56 14.87 26.87
CA GLU A 406 2.93 15.73 28.01
C GLU A 406 1.98 15.51 29.20
N LEU A 407 0.67 15.46 28.95
CA LEU A 407 -0.35 15.17 29.98
C LEU A 407 -0.18 13.77 30.61
N GLY A 408 0.12 12.73 29.81
CA GLY A 408 0.42 11.39 30.31
C GLY A 408 1.70 11.29 31.13
N HIS A 409 2.75 12.02 30.73
CA HIS A 409 3.98 12.17 31.50
C HIS A 409 3.74 12.95 32.80
N THR A 410 2.89 13.99 32.79
CA THR A 410 2.48 14.73 34.00
C THR A 410 1.72 13.85 34.99
N LEU A 411 0.73 13.06 34.52
CA LEU A 411 0.00 12.10 35.36
C LEU A 411 0.93 11.00 35.91
N THR A 412 1.83 10.47 35.08
CA THR A 412 2.84 9.51 35.54
C THR A 412 3.71 10.14 36.63
N LYS A 413 4.16 11.38 36.45
CA LYS A 413 5.01 12.10 37.41
C LYS A 413 4.30 12.36 38.74
N SER A 414 3.01 12.71 38.76
CA SER A 414 2.26 12.95 40.00
C SER A 414 2.00 11.67 40.79
N LEU A 415 1.62 10.57 40.12
CA LEU A 415 1.45 9.25 40.74
C LEU A 415 2.76 8.71 41.36
N VAL A 416 3.90 9.09 40.79
CA VAL A 416 5.23 8.52 41.09
C VAL A 416 6.06 9.40 42.04
N SER A 417 5.77 10.70 42.17
CA SER A 417 6.59 11.64 42.95
C SER A 417 6.57 11.42 44.47
N GLU A 418 5.42 11.08 45.03
CA GLU A 418 5.22 11.02 46.49
C GLU A 418 5.16 9.59 47.05
N THR A 419 4.84 8.60 46.21
CA THR A 419 4.72 7.19 46.63
C THR A 419 6.05 6.56 47.06
N PHE A 420 6.00 5.69 48.07
CA PHE A 420 7.13 4.83 48.51
C PHE A 420 6.94 3.36 48.12
N ASP A 421 5.95 3.06 47.27
CA ASP A 421 5.57 1.72 46.83
C ASP A 421 6.49 1.15 45.73
N SER A 422 7.39 0.24 46.10
CA SER A 422 8.29 -0.46 45.17
C SER A 422 7.55 -1.35 44.17
N PHE A 423 6.44 -1.99 44.58
CA PHE A 423 5.67 -2.88 43.70
C PHE A 423 4.85 -2.10 42.69
N GLY A 424 4.17 -1.03 43.12
CA GLY A 424 3.37 -0.18 42.23
C GLY A 424 4.22 0.43 41.12
N LEU A 425 5.43 0.89 41.42
CA LEU A 425 6.37 1.33 40.39
C LEU A 425 6.80 0.22 39.44
N LEU A 426 7.14 -0.96 39.95
CA LEU A 426 7.58 -2.08 39.12
C LEU A 426 6.44 -2.60 38.22
N LEU A 427 5.20 -2.62 38.74
CA LEU A 427 3.98 -2.90 37.97
C LEU A 427 3.77 -1.86 36.86
N CYS A 428 3.95 -0.58 37.13
CA CYS A 428 3.92 0.47 36.10
C CYS A 428 5.01 0.28 35.03
N VAL A 429 6.22 -0.14 35.40
CA VAL A 429 7.28 -0.50 34.44
C VAL A 429 6.85 -1.69 33.58
N ARG A 430 6.33 -2.78 34.17
CA ARG A 430 5.86 -3.95 33.41
C ARG A 430 4.69 -3.62 32.49
N LEU A 431 3.77 -2.76 32.92
CA LEU A 431 2.70 -2.22 32.07
C LEU A 431 3.28 -1.42 30.89
N ASN A 432 4.25 -0.52 31.13
CA ASN A 432 4.89 0.25 30.06
C ASN A 432 5.66 -0.64 29.06
N GLN A 433 6.29 -1.72 29.54
CA GLN A 433 6.91 -2.74 28.68
C GLN A 433 5.88 -3.49 27.84
N LYS A 434 4.72 -3.87 28.40
CA LYS A 434 3.61 -4.48 27.63
C LYS A 434 3.01 -3.51 26.60
N PHE A 435 2.93 -2.21 26.90
CA PHE A 435 2.51 -1.18 25.95
C PHE A 435 3.52 -0.99 24.81
N ASN A 436 4.83 -1.02 25.10
CA ASN A 436 5.89 -1.01 24.09
C ASN A 436 5.75 -2.22 23.13
N PHE A 437 5.62 -3.43 23.66
CA PHE A 437 5.43 -4.64 22.87
C PHE A 437 4.16 -4.58 22.00
N LYS A 438 3.08 -3.97 22.49
CA LYS A 438 1.85 -3.72 21.70
C LYS A 438 2.13 -2.80 20.50
N LEU A 439 2.80 -1.67 20.71
CA LEU A 439 3.19 -0.75 19.62
C LEU A 439 4.11 -1.41 18.58
N GLN A 440 5.11 -2.16 19.03
CA GLN A 440 6.03 -2.90 18.16
C GLN A 440 5.30 -3.97 17.33
N ARG A 441 4.40 -4.76 17.95
CA ARG A 441 3.57 -5.76 17.26
C ARG A 441 2.68 -5.13 16.18
N HIS A 442 2.16 -3.92 16.43
CA HIS A 442 1.38 -3.15 15.45
C HIS A 442 2.25 -2.31 14.49
N LYS A 443 3.58 -2.30 14.64
CA LYS A 443 4.57 -1.56 13.83
C LYS A 443 4.37 -0.04 13.83
N ILE A 444 4.15 0.54 15.02
CA ILE A 444 3.86 1.97 15.23
C ILE A 444 5.07 2.66 15.92
N PRO A 445 6.04 3.22 15.17
CA PRO A 445 7.27 3.79 15.75
C PRO A 445 7.04 5.15 16.42
N VAL A 446 5.88 5.78 16.23
CA VAL A 446 5.59 7.13 16.75
C VAL A 446 5.26 7.16 18.25
N GLY A 447 4.99 6.00 18.87
CA GLY A 447 4.73 5.91 20.31
C GLY A 447 6.00 5.73 21.16
N ASP A 448 7.13 5.36 20.54
CA ASP A 448 8.37 4.99 21.25
C ASP A 448 8.94 6.14 22.09
N SER A 449 8.79 7.38 21.65
CA SER A 449 9.18 8.59 22.39
C SER A 449 8.41 8.73 23.70
N TYR A 450 7.10 8.44 23.69
CA TYR A 450 6.26 8.48 24.89
C TYR A 450 6.64 7.37 25.87
N ILE A 451 6.78 6.13 25.39
CA ILE A 451 7.20 4.96 26.19
C ILE A 451 8.54 5.24 26.87
N ASN A 452 9.51 5.78 26.14
CA ASN A 452 10.85 6.07 26.68
C ASN A 452 10.83 7.21 27.71
N GLY A 453 10.05 8.28 27.47
CA GLY A 453 9.83 9.32 28.49
C GLY A 453 9.21 8.75 29.78
N THR A 454 8.25 7.85 29.67
CA THR A 454 7.64 7.15 30.81
C THR A 454 8.65 6.27 31.56
N ASN A 455 9.53 5.55 30.85
CA ASN A 455 10.64 4.79 31.46
C ASN A 455 11.61 5.71 32.24
N MET A 456 11.92 6.90 31.69
CA MET A 456 12.80 7.88 32.35
C MET A 456 12.18 8.51 33.61
N LEU A 457 10.86 8.45 33.80
CA LEU A 457 10.19 8.83 35.05
C LEU A 457 10.17 7.69 36.07
N LEU A 458 9.88 6.46 35.63
CA LEU A 458 9.67 5.31 36.50
C LEU A 458 10.98 4.76 37.09
N TRP A 459 11.99 4.47 36.25
CA TRP A 459 13.20 3.77 36.71
C TRP A 459 14.01 4.54 37.76
N PRO A 460 14.29 5.85 37.63
CA PRO A 460 15.05 6.57 38.65
C PRO A 460 14.33 6.63 40.00
N ARG A 461 12.99 6.75 40.00
CA ARG A 461 12.22 6.73 41.25
C ARG A 461 12.23 5.33 41.90
N PHE A 462 12.13 4.25 41.11
CA PHE A 462 12.25 2.89 41.63
C PHE A 462 13.61 2.68 42.32
N GLN A 463 14.70 3.14 41.71
CA GLN A 463 16.03 3.10 42.33
C GLN A 463 16.06 3.88 43.66
N VAL A 464 15.49 5.08 43.72
CA VAL A 464 15.39 5.88 44.96
C VAL A 464 14.62 5.14 46.07
N ILE A 465 13.51 4.46 45.75
CA ILE A 465 12.73 3.68 46.73
C ILE A 465 13.56 2.48 47.24
N MET A 466 14.22 1.74 46.34
CA MET A 466 15.10 0.63 46.72
C MET A 466 16.29 1.10 47.56
N ASP A 467 16.86 2.27 47.28
CA ASP A 467 17.92 2.86 48.09
C ASP A 467 17.44 3.36 49.45
N LEU A 468 16.19 3.83 49.57
CA LEU A 468 15.55 4.13 50.87
C LEU A 468 15.33 2.85 51.69
N HIS A 469 14.92 1.74 51.08
CA HIS A 469 14.90 0.44 51.76
C HIS A 469 16.31 0.05 52.26
N CYS A 470 17.33 0.13 51.39
CA CYS A 470 18.72 -0.14 51.77
C CYS A 470 19.20 0.77 52.91
N GLU A 471 18.87 2.06 52.87
CA GLU A 471 19.23 3.03 53.91
C GLU A 471 18.50 2.76 55.24
N SER A 472 17.22 2.36 55.20
CA SER A 472 16.46 1.98 56.39
C SER A 472 17.11 0.78 57.12
N VAL A 473 17.52 -0.25 56.38
CA VAL A 473 18.21 -1.41 56.93
C VAL A 473 19.58 -1.02 57.47
N ARG A 474 20.36 -0.19 56.75
CA ARG A 474 21.65 0.33 57.23
C ARG A 474 21.51 1.17 58.52
N LYS A 475 20.46 2.00 58.64
CA LYS A 475 20.15 2.79 59.84
C LYS A 475 19.77 1.91 61.04
N LEU A 476 18.91 0.91 60.84
CA LEU A 476 18.59 -0.06 61.89
C LEU A 476 19.85 -0.82 62.34
N THR A 477 20.67 -1.27 61.37
CA THR A 477 21.96 -1.93 61.62
C THR A 477 22.93 -1.04 62.41
N ALA A 478 22.94 0.28 62.16
CA ALA A 478 23.76 1.22 62.94
C ALA A 478 23.27 1.38 64.39
N ASN A 479 21.96 1.31 64.61
CA ASN A 479 21.32 1.48 65.92
C ASN A 479 21.32 0.19 66.79
N LEU A 480 21.77 -0.95 66.27
CA LEU A 480 21.81 -2.20 67.02
C LEU A 480 22.89 -2.17 68.13
N PRO A 481 22.61 -2.70 69.34
CA PRO A 481 23.60 -2.81 70.40
C PRO A 481 24.86 -3.57 69.95
N THR A 482 26.02 -2.93 70.11
CA THR A 482 27.34 -3.48 69.78
C THR A 482 27.92 -4.37 70.87
N VAL A 483 27.40 -4.27 72.09
CA VAL A 483 27.79 -5.06 73.27
C VAL A 483 26.75 -6.16 73.49
N PRO A 484 27.13 -7.42 73.75
CA PRO A 484 26.16 -8.45 74.13
C PRO A 484 25.45 -8.07 75.44
N PRO A 485 24.14 -8.34 75.57
CA PRO A 485 23.36 -7.89 76.72
C PRO A 485 23.84 -8.53 78.02
N THR A 486 24.12 -7.69 79.01
CA THR A 486 24.57 -8.11 80.35
C THR A 486 23.42 -8.46 81.29
N SER A 487 22.16 -8.16 80.93
CA SER A 487 21.00 -8.43 81.76
C SER A 487 20.35 -9.78 81.44
N LYS A 488 20.00 -10.55 82.49
CA LYS A 488 19.27 -11.83 82.34
C LYS A 488 17.94 -11.70 81.58
N ALA A 489 17.30 -10.54 81.65
CA ALA A 489 16.03 -10.25 80.99
C ALA A 489 16.16 -9.99 79.48
N GLU A 490 17.35 -9.63 78.99
CA GLU A 490 17.65 -9.50 77.56
C GLU A 490 18.27 -10.79 76.99
N LEU A 491 19.11 -11.48 77.78
CA LEU A 491 19.59 -12.83 77.45
C LEU A 491 18.42 -13.81 77.24
N ALA A 492 17.35 -13.68 78.04
CA ALA A 492 16.11 -14.44 77.86
C ALA A 492 15.32 -14.11 76.56
N LYS A 493 15.61 -12.97 75.90
CA LYS A 493 15.02 -12.59 74.61
C LYS A 493 15.84 -13.06 73.40
N GLN A 494 17.04 -13.62 73.62
CA GLN A 494 17.88 -14.12 72.53
C GLN A 494 17.36 -15.45 71.98
N SER A 495 16.47 -15.35 70.99
CA SER A 495 15.98 -16.49 70.21
C SER A 495 16.89 -16.80 69.02
N ALA A 496 16.94 -18.08 68.64
CA ALA A 496 17.50 -18.51 67.34
C ALA A 496 16.44 -18.54 66.22
N ALA A 497 15.24 -18.01 66.48
CA ALA A 497 14.20 -17.85 65.46
C ALA A 497 14.65 -16.88 64.34
N PRO A 498 14.12 -17.02 63.11
CA PRO A 498 14.38 -16.08 62.02
C PRO A 498 14.08 -14.63 62.40
N SER A 499 14.87 -13.68 61.89
CA SER A 499 14.56 -12.26 62.07
C SER A 499 13.30 -11.85 61.30
N PHE A 500 12.47 -10.96 61.87
CA PHE A 500 11.37 -10.30 61.14
C PHE A 500 11.85 -9.62 59.85
N MET A 501 13.11 -9.15 59.84
CA MET A 501 13.75 -8.56 58.67
C MET A 501 13.96 -9.57 57.54
N ALA A 502 14.29 -10.82 57.89
CA ALA A 502 14.45 -11.91 56.93
C ALA A 502 13.10 -12.29 56.29
N GLN A 503 12.03 -12.32 57.09
CA GLN A 503 10.66 -12.53 56.59
C GLN A 503 10.23 -11.41 55.63
N ARG A 504 10.29 -10.14 56.05
CA ARG A 504 9.89 -8.99 55.22
C ARG A 504 10.74 -8.86 53.95
N PHE A 505 12.05 -9.07 54.05
CA PHE A 505 12.92 -9.12 52.88
C PHE A 505 12.50 -10.25 51.93
N GLY A 506 12.22 -11.44 52.45
CA GLY A 506 11.74 -12.60 51.68
C GLY A 506 10.47 -12.28 50.89
N GLN A 507 9.47 -11.67 51.53
CA GLN A 507 8.22 -11.25 50.87
C GLN A 507 8.49 -10.19 49.78
N LEU A 508 9.29 -9.16 50.08
CA LEU A 508 9.64 -8.10 49.14
C LEU A 508 10.36 -8.65 47.90
N ILE A 509 11.41 -9.47 48.09
CA ILE A 509 12.17 -10.04 46.97
C ILE A 509 11.35 -11.07 46.20
N GLN A 510 10.51 -11.88 46.85
CA GLN A 510 9.57 -12.80 46.17
C GLN A 510 8.68 -12.04 45.18
N GLY A 511 8.07 -10.93 45.60
CA GLY A 511 7.24 -10.10 44.72
C GLY A 511 8.02 -9.43 43.58
N ILE A 512 9.27 -9.00 43.82
CA ILE A 512 10.12 -8.41 42.77
C ILE A 512 10.55 -9.47 41.74
N LEU A 513 10.84 -10.71 42.20
CA LEU A 513 11.18 -11.85 41.34
C LEU A 513 9.98 -12.31 40.51
N GLU A 514 8.79 -12.41 41.13
CA GLU A 514 7.53 -12.72 40.43
C GLU A 514 7.26 -11.74 39.28
N LEU A 515 7.50 -10.44 39.53
CA LEU A 515 7.38 -9.38 38.52
C LEU A 515 8.54 -9.34 37.51
N SER A 516 9.55 -10.21 37.62
CA SER A 516 10.77 -10.20 36.78
C SER A 516 11.07 -11.57 36.14
N LYS A 517 10.02 -12.35 35.88
CA LYS A 517 10.09 -13.67 35.20
C LYS A 517 10.51 -13.58 33.72
N GLU A 518 10.01 -12.59 32.99
CA GLU A 518 10.09 -12.47 31.53
C GLU A 518 11.16 -11.46 31.05
N THR A 519 12.05 -11.01 31.93
CA THR A 519 12.89 -9.81 31.74
C THR A 519 14.35 -10.12 31.44
N GLY A 520 14.99 -9.26 30.65
CA GLY A 520 16.43 -9.35 30.32
C GLY A 520 17.36 -8.89 31.46
N ASP A 521 18.65 -9.14 31.27
CA ASP A 521 19.69 -8.96 32.30
C ASP A 521 19.99 -7.50 32.66
N ASP A 522 19.79 -6.57 31.72
CA ASP A 522 20.25 -5.17 31.81
C ASP A 522 19.39 -4.27 32.73
N GLU A 523 18.44 -4.82 33.49
CA GLU A 523 17.53 -4.02 34.31
C GLU A 523 18.13 -3.58 35.67
N PRO A 524 17.91 -2.32 36.10
CA PRO A 524 18.44 -1.80 37.37
C PRO A 524 17.85 -2.48 38.62
N VAL A 525 16.89 -3.40 38.45
CA VAL A 525 16.35 -4.28 39.49
C VAL A 525 17.44 -5.16 40.09
N SER A 526 18.27 -5.82 39.26
CA SER A 526 19.29 -6.78 39.74
C SER A 526 20.31 -6.09 40.65
N THR A 527 20.89 -4.98 40.20
CA THR A 527 21.80 -4.14 40.98
C THR A 527 21.15 -3.59 42.26
N SER A 528 19.84 -3.34 42.26
CA SER A 528 19.12 -2.86 43.45
C SER A 528 18.83 -3.97 44.47
N LEU A 529 18.51 -5.18 44.00
CA LEU A 529 18.39 -6.37 44.87
C LEU A 529 19.74 -6.76 45.48
N ALA A 530 20.83 -6.73 44.71
CA ALA A 530 22.18 -7.02 45.21
C ALA A 530 22.58 -6.06 46.35
N ARG A 531 22.37 -4.75 46.16
CA ARG A 531 22.62 -3.72 47.18
C ARG A 531 21.77 -3.93 48.44
N LEU A 532 20.51 -4.36 48.28
CA LEU A 532 19.61 -4.63 49.41
C LEU A 532 20.00 -5.92 50.17
N ARG A 533 20.39 -6.98 49.45
CA ARG A 533 20.85 -8.24 50.05
C ARG A 533 22.11 -8.04 50.90
N SER A 534 23.11 -7.28 50.41
CA SER A 534 24.29 -6.97 51.22
C SER A 534 23.99 -6.08 52.44
N ALA A 535 22.95 -5.24 52.37
CA ALA A 535 22.46 -4.51 53.55
C ALA A 535 21.80 -5.44 54.58
N LEU A 536 21.01 -6.43 54.13
CA LEU A 536 20.42 -7.46 54.98
C LEU A 536 21.49 -8.38 55.60
N GLU A 537 22.50 -8.78 54.82
CA GLU A 537 23.63 -9.58 55.28
C GLU A 537 24.37 -8.89 56.42
N ALA A 538 24.71 -7.60 56.24
CA ALA A 538 25.34 -6.78 57.27
C ALA A 538 24.46 -6.59 58.52
N PHE A 539 23.13 -6.58 58.37
CA PHE A 539 22.18 -6.57 59.47
C PHE A 539 22.19 -7.91 60.23
N LEU A 540 21.96 -9.04 59.55
CA LEU A 540 21.89 -10.38 60.15
C LEU A 540 23.22 -10.77 60.81
N ALA A 541 24.35 -10.47 60.18
CA ALA A 541 25.68 -10.68 60.76
C ALA A 541 25.95 -9.82 62.01
N ARG A 542 25.27 -8.67 62.16
CA ARG A 542 25.35 -7.84 63.36
C ARG A 542 24.41 -8.32 64.46
N VAL A 543 23.20 -8.77 64.14
CA VAL A 543 22.30 -9.48 65.07
C VAL A 543 23.01 -10.73 65.62
N ALA A 544 23.61 -11.54 64.76
CA ALA A 544 24.32 -12.75 65.16
C ALA A 544 25.47 -12.46 66.15
N LYS A 545 26.15 -11.30 66.04
CA LYS A 545 27.24 -10.93 66.95
C LYS A 545 26.77 -10.57 68.36
N SER A 546 25.55 -10.04 68.55
CA SER A 546 25.02 -9.72 69.88
C SER A 546 24.42 -10.93 70.62
N ILE A 547 24.05 -12.00 69.90
CA ILE A 547 23.66 -13.30 70.47
C ILE A 547 24.85 -13.96 71.18
N GLU A 548 24.63 -14.58 72.34
CA GLU A 548 25.64 -15.33 73.10
C GLU A 548 25.74 -16.80 72.65
N GLY A 549 26.97 -17.30 72.48
CA GLY A 549 27.27 -18.69 72.15
C GLY A 549 27.23 -19.02 70.65
N GLN A 550 28.38 -19.39 70.08
CA GLN A 550 28.59 -19.63 68.64
C GLN A 550 27.50 -20.49 67.98
N ARG A 551 27.19 -21.67 68.54
CA ARG A 551 26.16 -22.58 68.03
C ARG A 551 24.74 -22.00 67.98
N LYS A 552 24.43 -20.94 68.73
CA LYS A 552 23.17 -20.17 68.59
C LYS A 552 23.24 -19.15 67.45
N ARG A 553 24.41 -18.54 67.20
CA ARG A 553 24.66 -17.57 66.12
C ARG A 553 24.51 -18.22 64.76
N GLU A 554 25.19 -19.36 64.57
CA GLU A 554 25.13 -20.19 63.36
C GLU A 554 23.68 -20.56 63.04
N ARG A 555 22.95 -21.13 64.01
CA ARG A 555 21.53 -21.49 63.88
C ARG A 555 20.61 -20.30 63.58
N PHE A 556 20.87 -19.12 64.15
CA PHE A 556 20.10 -17.91 63.86
C PHE A 556 20.27 -17.46 62.39
N LEU A 557 21.50 -17.50 61.86
CA LEU A 557 21.79 -17.19 60.45
C LEU A 557 21.19 -18.25 59.54
N GLU A 558 21.42 -19.54 59.84
CA GLU A 558 20.88 -20.69 59.12
C GLU A 558 19.36 -20.64 59.01
N ASN A 559 18.65 -20.43 60.13
CA ASN A 559 17.19 -20.28 60.16
C ASN A 559 16.72 -19.03 59.38
N SER A 560 17.46 -17.92 59.44
CA SER A 560 17.09 -16.69 58.73
C SER A 560 17.26 -16.82 57.22
N PHE A 561 18.35 -17.42 56.73
CA PHE A 561 18.54 -17.68 55.30
C PHE A 561 17.63 -18.80 54.80
N SER A 562 17.42 -19.86 55.59
CA SER A 562 16.46 -20.93 55.28
C SER A 562 15.02 -20.39 55.13
N LEU A 563 14.58 -19.46 55.98
CA LEU A 563 13.28 -18.80 55.82
C LEU A 563 13.20 -18.02 54.50
N ILE A 564 14.22 -17.23 54.15
CA ILE A 564 14.23 -16.48 52.89
C ILE A 564 14.17 -17.45 51.70
N LEU A 565 15.00 -18.50 51.69
CA LEU A 565 15.00 -19.54 50.66
C LEU A 565 13.65 -20.28 50.56
N THR A 566 12.95 -20.48 51.68
CA THR A 566 11.60 -21.07 51.69
C THR A 566 10.58 -20.14 51.04
N ILE A 567 10.67 -18.83 51.27
CA ILE A 567 9.75 -17.83 50.68
C ILE A 567 9.99 -17.65 49.17
N ILE A 568 11.25 -17.73 48.71
CA ILE A 568 11.59 -17.58 47.28
C ILE A 568 11.71 -18.89 46.50
N GLY A 569 11.54 -20.05 47.14
CA GLY A 569 11.84 -21.36 46.53
C GLY A 569 11.04 -21.65 45.25
N ASP A 570 9.79 -21.18 45.20
CA ASP A 570 8.90 -21.33 44.03
C ASP A 570 9.07 -20.22 42.98
N ALA A 571 9.97 -19.25 43.20
CA ALA A 571 10.18 -18.13 42.27
C ALA A 571 10.91 -18.58 41.00
N GLN A 572 10.42 -18.13 39.85
CA GLN A 572 10.90 -18.54 38.53
C GLN A 572 11.59 -17.39 37.79
N GLY A 573 12.35 -17.72 36.74
CA GLY A 573 13.13 -16.76 35.95
C GLY A 573 14.60 -16.69 36.37
N LYS A 574 15.46 -16.16 35.50
CA LYS A 574 16.92 -16.14 35.69
C LYS A 574 17.36 -15.37 36.94
N LEU A 575 16.75 -14.20 37.17
CA LEU A 575 17.04 -13.41 38.37
C LEU A 575 16.69 -14.17 39.67
N ALA A 576 15.68 -15.04 39.64
CA ALA A 576 15.33 -15.85 40.81
C ALA A 576 16.40 -16.92 41.08
N THR A 577 16.86 -17.66 40.06
CA THR A 577 17.91 -18.68 40.25
C THR A 577 19.24 -18.08 40.70
N GLU A 578 19.59 -16.87 40.23
CA GLU A 578 20.76 -16.13 40.70
C GLU A 578 20.65 -15.70 42.17
N GLN A 579 19.50 -15.17 42.61
CA GLN A 579 19.30 -14.79 44.02
C GLN A 579 19.24 -16.00 44.95
N ILE A 580 18.58 -17.10 44.53
CA ILE A 580 18.56 -18.38 45.26
C ILE A 580 19.98 -18.91 45.45
N SER A 581 20.76 -19.01 44.37
CA SER A 581 22.16 -19.45 44.39
C SER A 581 23.02 -18.60 45.34
N GLN A 582 22.89 -17.28 45.27
CA GLN A 582 23.69 -16.36 46.08
C GLN A 582 23.31 -16.42 47.58
N ILE A 583 22.03 -16.64 47.92
CA ILE A 583 21.58 -16.83 49.32
C ILE A 583 21.96 -18.22 49.85
N GLN A 584 21.93 -19.27 49.01
CA GLN A 584 22.44 -20.60 49.36
C GLN A 584 23.94 -20.56 49.70
N ALA A 585 24.76 -19.86 48.90
CA ALA A 585 26.19 -19.70 49.17
C ALA A 585 26.47 -18.95 50.49
N MET A 586 25.63 -17.97 50.85
CA MET A 586 25.71 -17.27 52.15
C MET A 586 25.33 -18.18 53.32
N MET A 587 24.38 -19.09 53.11
CA MET A 587 23.97 -20.10 54.10
C MET A 587 25.09 -21.12 54.35
N THR A 588 25.75 -21.65 53.30
CA THR A 588 26.87 -22.59 53.47
C THR A 588 28.12 -21.94 54.06
N ALA A 589 28.44 -20.71 53.64
CA ALA A 589 29.55 -19.94 54.24
C ALA A 589 29.35 -19.70 55.76
N SER A 590 28.10 -19.65 56.23
CA SER A 590 27.74 -19.56 57.65
C SER A 590 27.84 -20.90 58.41
N GLN A 591 27.99 -22.02 57.70
CA GLN A 591 28.20 -23.36 58.26
C GLN A 591 29.68 -23.79 58.27
N ASP A 592 30.52 -23.20 57.42
CA ASP A 592 31.95 -23.55 57.30
C ASP A 592 32.86 -22.80 58.29
N THR A 593 32.32 -21.88 59.11
CA THR A 593 33.07 -21.09 60.10
C THR A 593 33.36 -21.84 61.42
N LYS A 594 33.60 -23.16 61.34
CA LYS A 594 33.72 -24.08 62.49
C LYS A 594 35.12 -24.11 63.11
#